data_AF-A0A401H3A7-F1
#
_entry.id   AF-A0A401H3A7-F1
#
_cell.length_a   1.000
_cell.length_b   1.000
_cell.length_c   1.000
_cell.angle_alpha   90.00
_cell.angle_beta   90.00
_cell.angle_gamma   90.00
#
_symmetry.space_group_name_H-M   'P 1'
#
loop_
_entity.id
_entity.type
_entity.pdbx_description
1 polymer ?
#
loop_
_entity_poly.entity_id
_entity_poly.type
_entity_poly.pdbx_seq_one_letter_code
_entity_poly.pdbx_strand_id
1 'polypeptide(L)'
;MAAANSWSPFNDEVQFKTADFLFRKVEMSQPDIDYLMELWGLSLMKHGDLGPFDSYDHMYAVIDDVAEGSAPWKCFVSQGEADLPPNAPNWQSEEYHI
;
A
#
# COMPACT_ATOMS: atom_id res chain seq x y z
N MET A 1 9.74 -18.20 -24.73
CA MET A 1 9.35 -16.93 -24.08
C MET A 1 8.85 -17.30 -22.70
N ALA A 2 9.53 -16.88 -21.63
CA ALA A 2 8.95 -16.99 -20.29
C ALA A 2 7.67 -16.14 -20.28
N ALA A 3 6.56 -16.71 -19.80
CA ALA A 3 5.34 -15.93 -19.58
C ALA A 3 5.71 -14.77 -18.65
N ALA A 4 5.38 -13.55 -19.04
CA ALA A 4 5.55 -12.39 -18.18
C ALA A 4 4.88 -12.72 -16.84
N ASN A 5 5.62 -12.57 -15.74
CA ASN A 5 5.06 -12.76 -14.41
C ASN A 5 3.86 -11.81 -14.27
N SER A 6 2.65 -12.37 -14.30
CA SER A 6 1.41 -11.59 -14.28
C SER A 6 1.21 -10.87 -12.95
N TRP A 7 2.03 -11.18 -11.96
CA TRP A 7 2.04 -10.59 -10.63
C TRP A 7 3.17 -9.60 -10.40
N SER A 8 3.99 -9.27 -11.41
CA SER A 8 5.09 -8.30 -11.26
C SER A 8 4.60 -6.99 -10.59
N PRO A 9 5.31 -6.45 -9.58
CA PRO A 9 6.65 -6.84 -9.08
C PRO A 9 6.67 -8.02 -8.10
N PHE A 10 5.52 -8.55 -7.71
CA PHE A 10 5.41 -9.69 -6.80
C PHE A 10 5.84 -11.00 -7.48
N ASN A 11 6.52 -11.88 -6.74
CA ASN A 11 6.99 -13.18 -7.22
C ASN A 11 5.85 -14.12 -7.64
N ASP A 12 4.72 -14.07 -6.93
CA ASP A 12 3.55 -14.90 -7.20
C ASP A 12 2.25 -14.28 -6.64
N GLU A 13 1.13 -14.99 -6.85
CA GLU A 13 -0.19 -14.59 -6.37
C GLU A 13 -0.26 -14.52 -4.84
N VAL A 14 0.46 -15.38 -4.12
CA VAL A 14 0.42 -15.43 -2.65
C VAL A 14 1.08 -14.18 -2.08
N GLN A 15 2.22 -13.78 -2.63
CA GLN A 15 2.92 -12.56 -2.24
C GLN A 15 2.06 -11.32 -2.53
N PHE A 16 1.42 -11.23 -3.70
CA PHE A 16 0.48 -10.16 -4.02
C PHE A 16 -0.70 -10.09 -3.04
N LYS A 17 -1.41 -11.20 -2.83
CA LYS A 17 -2.59 -11.21 -1.93
C LYS A 17 -2.21 -10.92 -0.49
N THR A 18 -1.01 -11.31 -0.06
CA THR A 18 -0.51 -11.01 1.27
C THR A 18 -0.29 -9.51 1.45
N ALA A 19 0.40 -8.86 0.51
CA ALA A 19 0.55 -7.40 0.54
C ALA A 19 -0.81 -6.68 0.47
N ASP A 20 -1.72 -7.11 -0.42
CA ASP A 20 -3.07 -6.54 -0.53
C ASP A 20 -3.84 -6.61 0.80
N PHE A 21 -3.73 -7.73 1.49
CA PHE A 21 -4.38 -7.93 2.77
C PHE A 21 -3.74 -7.06 3.85
N LEU A 22 -2.43 -7.19 4.07
CA LEU A 22 -1.72 -6.57 5.18
C LEU A 22 -1.63 -5.05 5.04
N PHE A 23 -1.29 -4.54 3.85
CA PHE A 23 -1.10 -3.12 3.62
C PHE A 23 -2.43 -2.39 3.41
N ARG A 24 -3.30 -2.89 2.52
CA ARG A 24 -4.49 -2.14 2.09
C ARG A 24 -5.77 -2.49 2.85
N LYS A 25 -5.96 -3.75 3.27
CA LYS A 25 -7.23 -4.17 3.90
C LYS A 25 -7.23 -4.04 5.41
N VAL A 26 -6.18 -4.49 6.07
CA VAL A 26 -6.09 -4.47 7.54
C VAL A 26 -5.15 -3.41 8.08
N GLU A 27 -4.35 -2.78 7.21
CA GLU A 27 -3.37 -1.74 7.59
C GLU A 27 -2.53 -2.18 8.79
N MET A 28 -2.01 -3.41 8.71
CA MET A 28 -1.30 -4.06 9.81
C MET A 28 -0.04 -3.27 10.18
N SER A 29 0.24 -3.15 11.48
CA SER A 29 1.42 -2.44 11.95
C SER A 29 2.70 -3.14 11.50
N GLN A 30 3.78 -2.38 11.28
CA GLN A 30 5.10 -2.94 10.89
C GLN A 30 5.58 -4.05 11.85
N PRO A 31 5.52 -3.88 13.19
CA PRO A 31 5.90 -4.94 14.11
C PRO A 31 5.03 -6.20 14.00
N ASP A 32 3.72 -6.05 13.74
CA ASP A 32 2.82 -7.20 13.58
C ASP A 32 3.07 -7.94 12.25
N ILE A 33 3.44 -7.20 11.19
CA ILE A 33 3.85 -7.81 9.91
C ILE A 33 5.12 -8.65 10.11
N ASP A 34 6.14 -8.11 10.77
CA ASP A 34 7.37 -8.86 11.08
C ASP A 34 7.08 -10.09 11.91
N TYR A 35 6.24 -9.96 12.94
CA TYR A 35 5.84 -11.09 13.77
C TYR A 35 5.11 -12.16 12.95
N LEU A 36 4.24 -11.77 12.01
CA LEU A 36 3.59 -12.71 11.11
C LEU A 36 4.60 -13.42 10.19
N MET A 37 5.59 -12.71 9.64
CA MET A 37 6.65 -13.32 8.83
C MET A 37 7.50 -14.30 9.66
N GLU A 38 7.80 -13.97 10.92
CA GLU A 38 8.49 -14.87 11.84
C GLU A 38 7.68 -16.15 12.08
N LEU A 39 6.37 -16.04 12.34
CA LEU A 39 5.49 -17.19 12.51
C LEU A 39 5.46 -18.08 11.26
N TRP A 40 5.42 -17.48 10.07
CA TRP A 40 5.51 -18.23 8.82
C TRP A 40 6.86 -18.95 8.69
N GLY A 41 7.97 -18.26 8.94
CA GLY A 41 9.30 -18.84 8.96
C GLY A 41 9.37 -20.06 9.88
N LEU A 42 8.90 -19.94 11.13
CA LEU A 42 8.85 -21.05 12.08
C LEU A 42 7.99 -22.23 11.57
N SER A 43 6.90 -21.95 10.87
CA SER A 43 5.99 -22.99 10.37
C SER A 43 6.52 -23.71 9.12
N LEU A 44 7.26 -23.00 8.25
CA LEU A 44 7.70 -23.44 6.93
C LEU A 44 9.17 -23.89 6.89
N MET A 45 10.00 -23.47 7.84
CA MET A 45 11.42 -23.87 7.93
C MET A 45 11.61 -25.39 7.89
N LYS A 46 10.70 -26.16 8.49
CA LYS A 46 10.72 -27.63 8.48
C LYS A 46 10.55 -28.26 7.09
N HIS A 47 10.07 -27.48 6.13
CA HIS A 47 9.85 -27.86 4.73
C HIS A 47 10.91 -27.28 3.79
N GLY A 48 11.83 -26.45 4.28
CA GLY A 48 12.79 -25.73 3.43
C GLY A 48 12.16 -24.59 2.63
N ASP A 49 10.95 -24.17 3.00
CA ASP A 49 10.21 -23.09 2.37
C ASP A 49 10.28 -21.80 3.20
N LEU A 50 9.97 -20.67 2.55
CA LEU A 50 9.95 -19.33 3.15
C LEU A 50 8.54 -18.74 3.11
N GLY A 51 8.30 -17.74 3.96
CA GLY A 51 7.10 -16.92 3.90
C GLY A 51 7.05 -16.07 2.62
N PRO A 52 5.91 -15.41 2.35
CA PRO A 52 5.76 -14.52 1.19
C PRO A 52 6.68 -13.30 1.23
N PHE A 53 7.08 -12.84 2.41
CA PHE A 53 8.06 -11.78 2.60
C PHE A 53 9.03 -12.14 3.73
N ASP A 54 10.18 -11.48 3.75
CA ASP A 54 11.18 -11.66 4.82
C ASP A 54 10.91 -10.74 6.01
N SER A 55 10.30 -9.57 5.77
CA SER A 55 9.98 -8.53 6.75
C SER A 55 8.97 -7.53 6.18
N TYR A 56 8.51 -6.59 7.00
CA TYR A 56 7.72 -5.46 6.52
C TYR A 56 8.51 -4.61 5.50
N ASP A 57 9.83 -4.44 5.69
CA ASP A 57 10.69 -3.66 4.78
C ASP A 57 10.72 -4.30 3.38
N HIS A 58 10.86 -5.63 3.30
CA HIS A 58 10.78 -6.34 2.02
C HIS A 58 9.40 -6.14 1.38
N MET A 59 8.31 -6.26 2.15
CA MET A 59 6.97 -6.04 1.63
C MET A 59 6.79 -4.62 1.07
N TYR A 60 7.25 -3.60 1.78
CA TYR A 60 7.12 -2.21 1.36
C TYR A 60 7.96 -1.91 0.12
N ALA A 61 9.19 -2.42 0.05
CA ALA A 61 10.02 -2.28 -1.15
C ALA A 61 9.33 -2.85 -2.40
N VAL A 62 8.69 -4.01 -2.30
CA VAL A 62 7.94 -4.61 -3.42
C VAL A 62 6.70 -3.78 -3.78
N ILE A 63 6.02 -3.19 -2.80
CA ILE A 63 4.89 -2.29 -3.04
C ILE A 63 5.36 -1.01 -3.77
N ASP A 64 6.49 -0.45 -3.35
CA ASP A 64 7.06 0.77 -3.96
C ASP A 64 7.55 0.52 -5.40
N ASP A 65 7.95 -0.70 -5.72
CA ASP A 65 8.33 -1.12 -7.07
C ASP A 65 7.13 -1.31 -8.04
N VAL A 66 5.89 -1.15 -7.56
CA VAL A 66 4.68 -1.27 -8.40
C VAL A 66 4.62 -0.12 -9.42
N ALA A 67 5.11 -0.38 -10.63
CA ALA A 67 5.16 0.60 -11.73
C ALA A 67 3.77 1.07 -12.20
N GLU A 68 2.75 0.21 -12.11
CA GLU A 68 1.36 0.51 -12.50
C GLU A 68 0.66 1.49 -11.52
N GLY A 69 1.34 1.89 -10.44
CA GLY A 69 0.85 2.84 -9.43
C GLY A 69 1.17 4.31 -9.74
N SER A 70 1.92 4.62 -10.80
CA SER A 70 2.24 6.00 -11.20
C SER A 70 1.04 6.75 -11.83
N ALA A 71 -0.18 6.47 -11.38
CA ALA A 71 -1.31 7.34 -11.63
C ALA A 71 -0.98 8.70 -10.99
N PRO A 72 -0.94 9.81 -11.75
CA PRO A 72 -0.64 11.11 -11.17
C PRO A 72 -1.66 11.38 -10.08
N TRP A 73 -1.18 11.64 -8.86
CA TRP A 73 -2.03 12.14 -7.79
C TRP A 73 -2.71 13.40 -8.32
N LYS A 74 -4.02 13.30 -8.59
CA LYS A 74 -4.78 14.47 -9.01
C LYS A 74 -5.12 15.22 -7.74
N CYS A 75 -4.29 16.20 -7.41
CA CYS A 75 -4.65 17.18 -6.40
C CYS A 75 -5.91 17.91 -6.90
N PHE A 76 -7.05 17.67 -6.26
CA PHE A 76 -8.23 18.48 -6.46
C PHE A 76 -8.08 19.74 -5.62
N VAL A 77 -8.24 20.88 -6.26
CA VAL A 77 -8.34 22.17 -5.57
C VAL A 77 -9.80 22.42 -5.28
N SER A 78 -10.18 22.44 -4.00
CA SER A 78 -11.50 22.93 -3.60
C SER A 78 -11.39 24.43 -3.30
N GLN A 79 -11.99 25.27 -4.13
CA GLN A 79 -12.32 26.66 -3.76
C GLN A 79 -13.77 26.71 -3.30
N GLY A 80 -14.04 27.47 -2.23
CA GLY A 80 -15.42 27.74 -1.81
C GLY A 80 -16.21 28.52 -2.86
N GLU A 81 -17.54 28.50 -2.71
CA GLU A 81 -18.47 29.17 -3.61
C GLU A 81 -18.15 30.66 -3.78
N ALA A 82 -18.37 31.21 -4.98
CA ALA A 82 -18.08 32.62 -5.26
C ALA A 82 -18.97 33.61 -4.48
N ASP A 83 -20.14 33.16 -3.99
CA ASP A 83 -21.13 33.97 -3.27
C ASP A 83 -21.18 33.64 -1.77
N LEU A 84 -20.01 33.64 -1.11
CA LEU A 84 -19.96 33.46 0.33
C LEU A 84 -20.59 34.66 1.07
N PRO A 85 -21.44 34.43 2.09
CA PRO A 85 -21.97 35.50 2.92
C PRO A 85 -20.85 36.22 3.70
N PRO A 86 -21.04 37.50 4.10
CA PRO A 86 -20.00 38.30 4.77
C PRO A 86 -19.44 37.72 6.08
N ASN A 87 -20.12 36.74 6.67
CA ASN A 87 -19.74 36.05 7.91
C ASN A 87 -19.35 34.58 7.67
N ALA A 88 -18.90 34.24 6.46
CA ALA A 88 -18.41 32.90 6.17
C ALA A 88 -17.16 32.58 7.02
N PRO A 89 -17.07 31.37 7.60
CA PRO A 89 -15.85 30.91 8.25
C PRO A 89 -14.66 30.87 7.29
N ASN A 90 -13.44 31.10 7.80
CA ASN A 90 -12.21 31.13 7.00
C ASN A 90 -11.97 29.87 6.17
N TRP A 91 -12.34 28.69 6.68
CA TRP A 91 -12.21 27.42 5.94
C TRP A 91 -13.03 27.37 4.64
N GLN A 92 -14.06 28.22 4.49
CA GLN A 92 -14.82 28.29 3.23
C GLN A 92 -14.10 29.11 2.15
N SER A 93 -13.16 29.97 2.55
CA SER A 93 -12.38 30.79 1.62
C SER A 93 -10.97 30.25 1.34
N GLU A 94 -10.55 29.22 2.09
CA GLU A 94 -9.22 28.63 2.00
C GLU A 94 -9.15 27.59 0.87
N GLU A 95 -8.02 27.61 0.16
CA GLU A 95 -7.72 26.65 -0.89
C GLU A 95 -7.07 25.41 -0.26
N TYR A 96 -7.69 24.25 -0.44
CA TYR A 96 -7.16 22.97 0.03
C TYR A 96 -6.77 22.12 -1.17
N HIS A 97 -5.56 21.56 -1.10
CA HIS A 97 -5.10 20.53 -2.03
C HIS A 97 -5.50 19.16 -1.47
N ILE A 98 -6.29 18.41 -2.25
CA ILE A 98 -6.82 17.08 -1.91
C ILE A 98 -6.22 16.05 -2.87
#